data_AF-A0A212CZI9-F1
#
_entry.id   AF-A0A212CZI9-F1
#
_cell.length_a   1.000
_cell.length_b   1.000
_cell.length_c   1.000
_cell.angle_alpha   90.00
_cell.angle_beta   90.00
_cell.angle_gamma   90.00
#
_symmetry.space_group_name_H-M   'P 1'
#
loop_
_entity.id
_entity.type
_entity.pdbx_description
1 polymer ?
#
loop_
_entity_poly.entity_id
_entity_poly.type
_entity_poly.pdbx_seq_one_letter_code
_entity_poly.pdbx_strand_id
1 'polypeptide(L)'
;CENPKPSLTELVVLEHGLYAGDPVSKVLLQPLTGRTHQLRVHCRALGHPIVGDLTYGQASGQEDQPFRMMLHAFYLRIPTSTECVEACTPDPFVPSLDACWSPHTLLQPLDELVQVLRAAPDPEPSEGGPGPCSPCTPLPGPGRPPPPPETEVQRASCLQWLSEWTLEPDN
;
A
#
# COMPACT_ATOMS: atom_id res chain seq x y z
N CYS A 1 1.47 13.25 18.44
CA CYS A 1 0.48 13.00 17.37
C CYS A 1 -0.79 13.74 17.69
N GLU A 2 -1.26 14.58 16.77
CA GLU A 2 -2.59 15.17 16.86
C GLU A 2 -3.58 14.23 16.15
N ASN A 3 -4.69 13.89 16.80
CA ASN A 3 -5.74 12.99 16.28
C ASN A 3 -5.25 11.61 15.77
N PRO A 4 -4.66 10.77 16.65
CA PRO A 4 -4.21 9.43 16.25
C PRO A 4 -5.40 8.57 15.81
N LYS A 5 -5.23 7.86 14.70
CA LYS A 5 -6.18 6.84 14.23
C LYS A 5 -5.53 5.46 14.34
N PRO A 6 -6.31 4.38 14.56
CA PRO A 6 -5.78 3.02 14.54
C PRO A 6 -5.00 2.75 13.25
N SER A 7 -3.84 2.12 13.40
CA SER A 7 -2.91 1.81 12.33
C SER A 7 -2.23 0.48 12.65
N LEU A 8 -2.36 -0.51 11.77
CA LEU A 8 -1.80 -1.84 11.96
C LEU A 8 -1.17 -2.37 10.66
N THR A 9 0.07 -2.85 10.77
CA THR A 9 0.82 -3.46 9.67
C THR A 9 1.49 -4.71 10.20
N GLU A 10 1.26 -5.83 9.52
CA GLU A 10 2.03 -7.04 9.73
C GLU A 10 3.27 -7.01 8.82
N LEU A 11 4.42 -7.43 9.38
CA LEU A 11 5.71 -7.42 8.71
C LEU A 11 6.33 -8.81 8.82
N VAL A 12 6.76 -9.33 7.67
CA VAL A 12 7.44 -10.61 7.56
C VAL A 12 8.78 -10.39 6.86
N VAL A 13 9.88 -10.84 7.47
CA VAL A 13 11.22 -10.70 6.88
C VAL A 13 11.48 -11.84 5.91
N LEU A 14 11.76 -11.52 4.66
CA LEU A 14 12.04 -12.48 3.59
C LEU A 14 13.52 -12.80 3.52
N GLU A 15 14.35 -11.77 3.41
CA GLU A 15 15.79 -11.89 3.16
C GLU A 15 16.58 -10.80 3.89
N HIS A 16 17.79 -11.11 4.31
CA HIS A 16 18.83 -10.13 4.64
C HIS A 16 19.85 -10.04 3.50
N GLY A 17 20.32 -8.83 3.27
CA GLY A 17 21.28 -8.55 2.21
C GLY A 17 21.92 -7.18 2.36
N LEU A 18 22.64 -6.80 1.31
CA LEU A 18 23.18 -5.46 1.15
C LEU A 18 22.48 -4.75 0.00
N TYR A 19 22.20 -3.45 0.18
CA TYR A 19 21.83 -2.55 -0.90
C TYR A 19 22.88 -1.47 -1.06
N ALA A 20 23.56 -1.44 -2.21
CA ALA A 20 24.69 -0.52 -2.46
C ALA A 20 25.79 -0.56 -1.37
N GLY A 21 25.96 -1.72 -0.71
CA GLY A 21 26.93 -1.93 0.37
C GLY A 21 26.38 -1.75 1.78
N ASP A 22 25.18 -1.16 1.94
CA ASP A 22 24.56 -0.94 3.25
C ASP A 22 23.65 -2.13 3.64
N PRO A 23 23.60 -2.53 4.92
CA PRO A 23 22.77 -3.63 5.37
C PRO A 23 21.27 -3.29 5.28
N VAL A 24 20.50 -4.13 4.61
CA VAL A 24 19.05 -3.97 4.47
C VAL A 24 18.31 -5.30 4.63
N SER A 25 17.00 -5.22 4.81
CA SER A 25 16.12 -6.38 4.86
C SER A 25 15.02 -6.23 3.81
N LYS A 26 14.82 -7.29 3.03
CA LYS A 26 13.66 -7.41 2.16
C LYS A 26 12.51 -7.98 2.97
N VAL A 27 11.38 -7.29 2.95
CA VAL A 27 10.23 -7.61 3.80
C VAL A 27 8.94 -7.65 3.00
N LEU A 28 8.02 -8.52 3.40
CA LEU A 28 6.62 -8.48 2.99
C LEU A 28 5.83 -7.69 4.04
N LEU A 29 5.08 -6.69 3.59
CA LEU A 29 4.26 -5.83 4.45
C LEU A 29 2.78 -6.00 4.10
N GLN A 30 1.97 -6.32 5.10
CA GLN A 30 0.52 -6.42 4.98
C GLN A 30 -0.15 -5.32 5.83
N PRO A 31 -0.59 -4.21 5.21
CA PRO A 31 -1.36 -3.19 5.92
C PRO A 31 -2.79 -3.69 6.18
N LEU A 32 -3.16 -3.80 7.46
CA LEU A 32 -4.54 -4.13 7.89
C LEU A 32 -5.42 -2.88 8.04
N THR A 33 -4.82 -1.70 7.87
CA THR A 33 -5.48 -0.40 7.83
C THR A 33 -4.91 0.44 6.68
N GLY A 34 -5.65 1.46 6.23
CA GLY A 34 -5.19 2.37 5.17
C GLY A 34 -4.96 3.79 5.70
N ARG A 35 -3.86 4.04 6.41
CA ARG A 35 -3.44 5.42 6.77
C ARG A 35 -2.47 5.97 5.72
N THR A 36 -2.47 7.29 5.54
CA THR A 36 -1.54 7.96 4.64
C THR A 36 -0.10 7.65 5.04
N HIS A 37 0.70 7.18 4.09
CA HIS A 37 2.10 6.80 4.29
C HIS A 37 2.33 5.72 5.37
N GLN A 38 1.31 4.93 5.71
CA GLN A 38 1.35 4.00 6.85
C GLN A 38 2.61 3.14 6.89
N LEU A 39 2.91 2.43 5.80
CA LEU A 39 4.06 1.51 5.73
C LEU A 39 5.39 2.25 5.94
N ARG A 40 5.55 3.41 5.27
CA ARG A 40 6.74 4.26 5.36
C ARG A 40 7.00 4.74 6.78
N VAL A 41 5.94 5.25 7.43
CA VAL A 41 5.99 5.74 8.82
C VAL A 41 6.25 4.60 9.80
N HIS A 42 5.60 3.44 9.63
CA HIS A 42 5.80 2.27 10.49
C HIS A 42 7.23 1.73 10.39
N CYS A 43 7.74 1.55 9.17
CA CYS A 43 9.12 1.12 8.93
C CYS A 43 10.13 2.09 9.57
N ARG A 44 9.93 3.40 9.40
CA ARG A 44 10.76 4.43 10.09
C ARG A 44 10.65 4.34 11.61
N ALA A 45 9.45 4.16 12.16
CA ALA A 45 9.23 4.06 13.59
C ALA A 45 9.91 2.83 14.22
N LEU A 46 10.05 1.73 13.45
CA LEU A 46 10.83 0.55 13.83
C LEU A 46 12.35 0.75 13.74
N GLY A 47 12.82 1.89 13.23
CA GLY A 47 14.24 2.15 12.97
C GLY A 47 14.76 1.60 11.64
N HIS A 48 13.88 1.02 10.82
CA HIS A 48 14.19 0.42 9.52
C HIS A 48 13.43 1.15 8.41
N PRO A 49 13.77 2.41 8.08
CA PRO A 49 13.10 3.13 7.00
C PRO A 49 13.27 2.44 5.65
N ILE A 50 12.33 2.72 4.75
CA ILE A 50 12.37 2.19 3.39
C ILE A 50 13.49 2.88 2.62
N VAL A 51 14.32 2.08 1.95
CA VAL A 51 15.42 2.56 1.10
C VAL A 51 14.87 3.48 0.01
N GLY A 52 15.47 4.67 -0.13
CA GLY A 52 15.07 5.67 -1.13
C GLY A 52 13.84 6.48 -0.72
N ASP A 53 13.44 6.44 0.55
CA ASP A 53 12.34 7.25 1.06
C ASP A 53 12.83 8.66 1.44
N LEU A 54 12.65 9.60 0.52
CA LEU A 54 13.08 11.00 0.70
C LEU A 54 12.37 11.74 1.84
N THR A 55 11.25 11.24 2.34
CA THR A 55 10.45 11.93 3.38
C THR A 55 10.67 11.34 4.77
N TYR A 56 10.70 10.00 4.87
CA TYR A 56 10.78 9.29 6.15
C TYR A 56 12.09 8.51 6.33
N GLY A 57 13.04 8.63 5.40
CA GLY A 57 14.35 7.99 5.45
C GLY A 57 15.27 8.51 6.54
N GLN A 58 16.52 8.02 6.56
CA GLN A 58 17.52 8.46 7.53
C GLN A 58 18.03 9.87 7.22
N ALA A 59 18.38 10.61 8.27
CA ALA A 59 18.97 11.94 8.16
C ALA A 59 20.41 11.94 7.62
N SER A 60 20.99 10.77 7.33
CA SER A 60 22.36 10.63 6.82
C SER A 60 22.52 11.12 5.37
N GLY A 61 21.42 11.44 4.67
CA GLY A 61 21.45 11.99 3.31
C GLY A 61 21.79 10.96 2.22
N GLN A 62 21.76 9.67 2.54
CA GLN A 62 22.00 8.59 1.57
C GLN A 62 20.73 8.17 0.80
N GLU A 63 19.56 8.67 1.19
CA GLU A 63 18.26 8.31 0.59
C GLU A 63 18.07 8.84 -0.84
N ASP A 64 18.89 9.81 -1.26
CA ASP A 64 18.92 10.32 -2.64
C ASP A 64 19.75 9.41 -3.59
N GLN A 65 20.50 8.44 -3.05
CA GLN A 65 21.37 7.58 -3.86
C GLN A 65 20.61 6.46 -4.60
N PRO A 66 19.62 5.78 -3.99
CA PRO A 66 18.78 4.83 -4.72
C PRO A 66 17.99 5.52 -5.83
N PHE A 67 17.83 4.86 -6.99
CA PHE A 67 17.13 5.45 -8.15
C PHE A 67 15.61 5.63 -7.94
N ARG A 68 15.04 4.99 -6.90
CA ARG A 68 13.63 5.08 -6.51
C ARG A 68 13.47 4.67 -5.05
N MET A 69 12.27 4.90 -4.51
CA MET A 69 11.83 4.28 -3.26
C MET A 69 11.55 2.78 -3.44
N MET A 70 12.09 1.96 -2.54
CA MET A 70 11.94 0.49 -2.53
C MET A 70 10.68 0.04 -1.81
N LEU A 71 9.54 0.56 -2.28
CA LEU A 71 8.20 0.13 -1.90
C LEU A 71 7.43 -0.26 -3.16
N HIS A 72 6.84 -1.45 -3.15
CA HIS A 72 6.11 -2.01 -4.29
C HIS A 72 4.81 -2.66 -3.83
N ALA A 73 3.71 -2.33 -4.52
CA ALA A 73 2.41 -2.95 -4.28
C ALA A 73 2.37 -4.32 -4.97
N PHE A 74 2.74 -5.35 -4.22
CA PHE A 74 3.01 -6.68 -4.76
C PHE A 74 1.73 -7.50 -5.00
N TYR A 75 0.84 -7.54 -4.01
CA TYR A 75 -0.39 -8.34 -4.02
C TYR A 75 -1.61 -7.46 -3.70
N LEU A 76 -2.71 -7.68 -4.43
CA LEU A 76 -3.98 -6.98 -4.24
C LEU A 76 -5.13 -7.95 -4.45
N ARG A 77 -6.08 -7.95 -3.51
CA ARG A 77 -7.35 -8.67 -3.63
C ARG A 77 -8.51 -7.74 -3.31
N ILE A 78 -9.49 -7.68 -4.21
CA ILE A 78 -10.70 -6.87 -4.09
C ILE A 78 -11.89 -7.79 -4.32
N PRO A 79 -12.50 -8.33 -3.25
CA PRO A 79 -13.74 -9.09 -3.36
C PRO A 79 -14.89 -8.13 -3.66
N THR A 80 -15.35 -8.09 -4.91
CA THR A 80 -16.57 -7.35 -5.30
C THR A 80 -17.77 -8.30 -5.28
N SER A 81 -18.98 -7.75 -5.41
CA SER A 81 -20.20 -8.57 -5.46
C SER A 81 -20.28 -9.47 -6.71
N THR A 82 -19.61 -9.09 -7.80
CA THR A 82 -19.67 -9.78 -9.09
C THR A 82 -18.48 -10.68 -9.33
N GLU A 83 -17.29 -10.27 -8.86
CA GLU A 83 -16.05 -11.02 -9.03
C GLU A 83 -15.02 -10.68 -7.95
N CYS A 84 -14.10 -11.60 -7.70
CA CYS A 84 -12.92 -11.31 -6.89
C CYS A 84 -11.78 -10.89 -7.82
N VAL A 85 -11.44 -9.59 -7.82
CA VAL A 85 -10.28 -9.08 -8.55
C VAL A 85 -9.04 -9.39 -7.73
N GLU A 86 -8.20 -10.30 -8.22
CA GLU A 86 -6.95 -10.69 -7.56
C GLU A 86 -5.77 -10.47 -8.51
N ALA A 87 -4.73 -9.80 -8.02
CA ALA A 87 -3.52 -9.53 -8.77
C ALA A 87 -2.27 -9.78 -7.90
N CYS A 88 -1.28 -10.45 -8.49
CA CYS A 88 0.05 -10.62 -7.94
C CYS A 88 1.04 -10.19 -9.02
N THR A 89 1.80 -9.14 -8.76
CA THR A 89 2.79 -8.63 -9.71
C THR A 89 4.13 -9.33 -9.55
N PRO A 90 5.02 -9.31 -10.56
CA PRO A 90 6.40 -9.79 -10.38
C PRO A 90 7.13 -9.01 -9.30
N ASP A 91 8.06 -9.67 -8.62
CA ASP A 91 8.93 -9.04 -7.63
C ASP A 91 10.02 -8.19 -8.31
N PRO A 92 10.03 -6.86 -8.12
CA PRO A 92 11.04 -6.00 -8.71
C PRO A 92 12.36 -6.01 -7.93
N PHE A 93 12.39 -6.53 -6.70
CA PHE A 93 13.54 -6.47 -5.79
C PHE A 93 14.38 -7.75 -5.89
N VAL A 94 14.89 -8.00 -7.10
CA VAL A 94 15.72 -9.15 -7.42
C VAL A 94 17.06 -8.71 -8.04
N PRO A 95 18.16 -9.45 -7.79
CA PRO A 95 19.49 -9.05 -8.29
C PRO A 95 19.59 -8.95 -9.82
N SER A 96 18.72 -9.68 -10.54
CA SER A 96 18.66 -9.62 -12.01
C SER A 96 18.08 -8.32 -12.56
N LEU A 97 17.33 -7.56 -11.75
CA LEU A 97 16.73 -6.28 -12.13
C LEU A 97 17.48 -5.10 -11.50
N ASP A 98 18.02 -5.27 -10.29
CA ASP A 98 18.82 -4.27 -9.61
C ASP A 98 20.08 -4.90 -9.00
N ALA A 99 21.22 -4.63 -9.63
CA ALA A 99 22.52 -5.16 -9.20
C ALA A 99 23.02 -4.57 -7.88
N CYS A 100 22.42 -3.46 -7.40
CA CYS A 100 22.72 -2.92 -6.08
C CYS A 100 22.18 -3.81 -4.95
N TRP A 101 21.17 -4.64 -5.22
CA TRP A 101 20.63 -5.60 -4.26
C TRP A 101 21.42 -6.92 -4.27
N SER A 102 22.01 -7.25 -3.13
CA SER A 102 22.79 -8.46 -2.91
C SER A 102 22.26 -9.25 -1.70
N PRO A 103 21.31 -10.19 -1.90
CA PRO A 103 20.82 -11.06 -0.84
C PRO A 103 21.89 -12.06 -0.40
N HIS A 104 21.98 -12.33 0.90
CA HIS A 104 22.91 -13.34 1.44
C HIS A 104 22.27 -14.31 2.42
N THR A 105 21.11 -13.99 2.99
CA THR A 105 20.40 -14.88 3.91
C THR A 105 18.91 -14.88 3.60
N LEU A 106 18.38 -16.04 3.20
CA LEU A 106 16.95 -16.28 3.04
C LEU A 106 16.36 -16.73 4.38
N LEU A 107 15.33 -16.02 4.86
CA LEU A 107 14.61 -16.35 6.08
C LEU A 107 13.25 -16.99 5.77
N GLN A 108 12.51 -16.42 4.82
CA GLN A 108 11.20 -16.92 4.43
C GLN A 108 11.00 -16.83 2.91
N PRO A 109 10.61 -17.92 2.23
CA PRO A 109 10.36 -17.89 0.79
C PRO A 109 9.09 -17.12 0.46
N LEU A 110 9.20 -16.18 -0.48
CA LEU A 110 8.08 -15.33 -0.91
C LEU A 110 6.91 -16.15 -1.46
N ASP A 111 7.18 -17.19 -2.24
CA ASP A 111 6.16 -18.03 -2.89
C ASP A 111 5.22 -18.72 -1.88
N GLU A 112 5.76 -19.21 -0.76
CA GLU A 112 4.95 -19.83 0.30
C GLU A 112 4.03 -18.81 0.96
N LEU A 113 4.54 -17.60 1.21
CA LEU A 113 3.74 -16.51 1.79
C LEU A 113 2.65 -16.04 0.83
N VAL A 114 2.91 -16.01 -0.48
CA VAL A 114 1.88 -15.72 -1.49
C VAL A 114 0.77 -16.77 -1.45
N GLN A 115 1.12 -18.05 -1.33
CA GLN A 115 0.11 -19.11 -1.22
C GLN A 115 -0.72 -18.96 0.05
N VAL A 116 -0.11 -18.59 1.18
CA VAL A 116 -0.82 -18.30 2.43
C VAL A 116 -1.77 -17.10 2.25
N LEU A 117 -1.33 -16.02 1.60
CA LEU A 117 -2.18 -14.85 1.32
C LEU A 117 -3.40 -15.22 0.46
N ARG A 118 -3.20 -16.02 -0.59
CA ARG A 118 -4.29 -16.49 -1.47
C ARG A 118 -5.28 -17.38 -0.72
N ALA A 119 -4.80 -18.22 0.19
CA ALA A 119 -5.64 -19.11 0.99
C ALA A 119 -6.34 -18.41 2.17
N ALA A 120 -5.87 -17.23 2.58
CA ALA A 120 -6.44 -16.49 3.70
C ALA A 120 -7.87 -16.02 3.39
N PRO A 121 -8.82 -16.17 4.33
CA PRO A 121 -10.17 -15.66 4.14
C PRO A 121 -10.15 -14.14 3.98
N ASP A 122 -11.16 -13.60 3.30
CA ASP A 122 -11.33 -12.15 3.25
C ASP A 122 -11.54 -11.60 4.67
N PRO A 123 -10.99 -10.41 4.97
CA PRO A 123 -11.26 -9.79 6.25
C PRO A 123 -12.76 -9.57 6.38
N GLU A 124 -13.35 -10.12 7.44
CA GLU A 124 -14.74 -9.84 7.78
C GLU A 124 -14.95 -8.33 7.76
N PRO A 125 -16.02 -7.82 7.11
CA PRO A 125 -16.34 -6.40 7.21
C PRO A 125 -16.52 -6.10 8.69
N SER A 126 -15.58 -5.35 9.27
CA SER A 126 -15.61 -5.09 10.70
C SER A 126 -17.01 -4.61 11.08
N GLU A 127 -17.69 -5.30 12.00
CA GLU A 127 -19.00 -4.91 12.57
C GLU A 127 -18.92 -3.59 13.39
N GLY A 128 -17.95 -2.72 13.09
CA GLY A 128 -17.76 -1.39 13.65
C GLY A 128 -17.41 -0.32 12.59
N GLY A 129 -17.50 -0.63 11.29
CA GLY A 129 -17.67 0.41 10.27
C GLY A 129 -19.12 0.92 10.32
N PRO A 130 -19.42 2.21 10.05
CA PRO A 130 -20.80 2.64 10.00
C PRO A 130 -21.49 1.76 8.95
N GLY A 131 -22.52 1.02 9.38
CA GLY A 131 -23.41 0.31 8.45
C GLY A 131 -23.94 1.29 7.39
N PRO A 132 -24.63 0.81 6.33
CA PRO A 132 -25.25 1.70 5.36
C PRO A 132 -25.99 2.80 6.12
N CYS A 133 -25.55 4.05 5.93
CA CYS A 133 -25.97 5.18 6.74
C CYS A 133 -27.50 5.21 6.84
N SER A 134 -28.03 4.71 7.95
CA SER A 134 -29.37 5.08 8.37
C SER A 134 -29.31 6.58 8.65
N PRO A 135 -30.31 7.36 8.18
CA PRO A 135 -30.24 8.81 8.19
C PRO A 135 -30.04 9.31 9.64
N CYS A 136 -28.81 9.73 9.95
CA CYS A 136 -28.49 10.36 11.21
C CYS A 136 -29.14 11.73 11.23
N THR A 137 -30.12 11.90 12.12
CA THR A 137 -30.66 13.21 12.49
C THR A 137 -29.52 14.03 13.09
N PRO A 138 -29.12 15.18 12.52
CA PRO A 138 -27.98 15.93 13.03
C PRO A 138 -28.36 16.73 14.28
N LEU A 139 -27.59 16.57 15.36
CA LEU A 139 -27.46 17.57 16.42
C LEU A 139 -26.46 18.66 15.98
N PRO A 140 -26.67 19.93 16.35
CA PRO A 140 -25.95 21.05 15.74
C PRO A 140 -24.61 21.33 16.45
N GLY A 141 -23.51 21.10 15.74
CA GLY A 141 -22.22 21.78 15.92
C GLY A 141 -21.85 22.51 14.62
N PRO A 142 -20.89 23.46 14.61
CA PRO A 142 -20.66 24.33 13.44
C PRO A 142 -19.97 23.53 12.33
N GLY A 143 -20.78 22.81 11.56
CA GLY A 143 -20.37 21.96 10.46
C GLY A 143 -20.01 22.80 9.24
N ARG A 144 -18.86 22.48 8.65
CA ARG A 144 -18.54 22.83 7.27
C ARG A 144 -19.70 22.34 6.38
N PRO A 145 -20.23 23.17 5.46
CA PRO A 145 -21.30 22.72 4.59
C PRO A 145 -20.85 21.49 3.78
N PRO A 146 -21.75 20.54 3.50
CA PRO A 146 -21.44 19.43 2.61
C PRO A 146 -21.00 19.99 1.25
N PRO A 147 -20.04 19.33 0.57
CA PRO A 147 -19.68 19.73 -0.78
C PRO A 147 -20.93 19.72 -1.67
N PRO A 148 -21.05 20.67 -2.61
CA PRO A 148 -22.19 20.72 -3.51
C PRO A 148 -22.31 19.40 -4.29
N PRO A 149 -23.54 19.01 -4.68
CA PRO A 149 -23.74 17.83 -5.51
C PRO A 149 -22.93 17.97 -6.80
N GLU A 150 -22.31 16.87 -7.21
CA GLU A 150 -21.49 16.81 -8.40
C GLU A 150 -22.31 17.22 -9.63
N THR A 151 -21.87 18.27 -10.30
CA THR A 151 -22.53 18.79 -11.50
C THR A 151 -22.45 17.80 -12.64
N GLU A 152 -23.40 17.87 -13.57
CA GLU A 152 -23.40 17.02 -14.77
C GLU A 152 -22.10 17.17 -15.59
N VAL A 153 -21.51 18.36 -15.58
CA VAL A 153 -20.19 18.65 -16.20
C VAL A 153 -19.06 17.90 -15.50
N GLN A 154 -19.05 17.86 -14.16
CA GLN A 154 -18.05 17.10 -13.40
C GLN A 154 -18.17 15.60 -13.65
N ARG A 155 -19.40 15.07 -13.67
CA ARG A 155 -19.66 13.66 -14.03
C ARG A 155 -19.20 13.33 -15.45
N ALA A 156 -19.48 14.21 -16.42
CA ALA A 156 -19.02 14.03 -17.80
C ALA A 156 -17.48 14.04 -17.90
N SER A 157 -16.81 14.92 -17.15
CA SER A 157 -15.35 14.97 -17.10
C SER A 157 -14.75 13.70 -16.48
N CYS A 158 -15.39 13.16 -15.43
CA CYS A 158 -14.98 11.91 -14.80
C CYS A 158 -15.15 10.71 -15.76
N LEU A 159 -16.27 10.65 -16.48
CA LEU A 159 -16.53 9.60 -17.48
C LEU A 159 -15.58 9.70 -18.68
N GLN A 160 -15.29 10.91 -19.15
CA GLN A 160 -14.31 11.14 -20.21
C GLN A 160 -12.91 10.67 -19.76
N TRP A 161 -12.50 11.04 -18.55
CA TRP A 161 -11.24 10.58 -17.99
C TRP A 161 -11.19 9.05 -17.88
N LEU A 162 -12.26 8.39 -17.42
CA LEU A 162 -12.31 6.93 -17.38
C LEU A 162 -12.25 6.29 -18.79
N SER A 163 -12.87 6.90 -19.79
CA SER A 163 -12.84 6.42 -21.18
C SER A 163 -11.47 6.58 -21.85
N GLU A 164 -10.68 7.57 -21.45
CA GLU A 164 -9.30 7.77 -21.94
C GLU A 164 -8.34 6.68 -21.40
N TRP A 165 -8.71 6.02 -20.30
CA TRP A 165 -7.90 4.98 -19.64
C TRP A 165 -8.43 3.55 -19.85
N THR A 166 -9.60 3.38 -20.46
CA THR A 166 -10.01 2.08 -21.01
C THR A 166 -9.17 1.80 -22.25
N LEU A 167 -8.13 0.99 -22.09
CA LEU A 167 -7.39 0.38 -23.19
C LEU A 167 -8.39 -0.42 -24.04
N GLU A 168 -8.64 0.01 -25.27
CA GLU A 168 -9.23 -0.87 -26.28
C GLU A 168 -8.30 -2.08 -26.44
N PRO A 169 -8.82 -3.32 -26.40
CA PRO A 169 -7.98 -4.49 -26.64
C PRO A 169 -7.44 -4.41 -28.07
N ASP A 170 -6.11 -4.38 -28.22
CA ASP A 170 -5.44 -4.46 -29.52
C ASP A 170 -5.99 -5.66 -30.30
N ASN A 171 -6.53 -5.38 -31.49
CA ASN A 171 -7.09 -6.33 -32.45
C ASN A 171 -6.00 -6.94 -33.35
#